data_AF-A0A925V2D4-F1
#
_entry.id   AF-A0A925V2D4-F1
#
_cell.length_a   1.000
_cell.length_b   1.000
_cell.length_c   1.000
_cell.angle_alpha   90.00
_cell.angle_beta   90.00
_cell.angle_gamma   90.00
#
_symmetry.space_group_name_H-M   'P 1'
#
loop_
_entity.id
_entity.type
_entity.pdbx_description
1 polymer ?
#
loop_
_entity_poly.entity_id
_entity_poly.type
_entity_poly.pdbx_seq_one_letter_code
_entity_poly.pdbx_strand_id
1 'polypeptide(L)'
;MASKEEIEAAIARLATNGEDPTVRKVWDELGKSGSFSQINPVLSAWKRAKAAKSAPGSPVPDVLTDTAIALVAKCWTLAERKATDDAQDARRGADHRIEELEQEVSELEGSLEEAEFMVEKEKHENAGLVQTI
;
A
#
# COMPACT_ATOMS: atom_id res chain seq x y z
N MET A 1 3.57 -17.51 -44.86
CA MET A 1 3.21 -18.69 -44.04
C MET A 1 3.98 -18.56 -42.74
N ALA A 2 3.35 -18.71 -41.58
CA ALA A 2 4.06 -18.67 -40.31
C ALA A 2 4.88 -19.96 -40.13
N SER A 3 6.14 -19.80 -39.78
CA SER A 3 7.06 -20.89 -39.41
C SER A 3 6.74 -21.43 -38.03
N LYS A 4 7.22 -22.66 -37.73
CA LYS A 4 7.06 -23.28 -36.41
C LYS A 4 7.67 -22.42 -35.31
N GLU A 5 8.83 -21.82 -35.56
CA GLU A 5 9.56 -20.98 -34.60
C GLU A 5 8.78 -19.70 -34.26
N GLU A 6 8.15 -19.06 -35.25
CA GLU A 6 7.29 -17.89 -35.02
C GLU A 6 6.08 -18.24 -34.15
N ILE A 7 5.47 -19.40 -34.38
CA ILE A 7 4.34 -19.90 -33.58
C ILE A 7 4.78 -20.18 -32.14
N GLU A 8 5.94 -20.82 -31.94
CA GLU A 8 6.51 -21.08 -30.61
C GLU A 8 6.85 -19.77 -29.87
N ALA A 9 7.40 -18.78 -30.57
CA ALA A 9 7.68 -17.47 -30.00
C ALA A 9 6.40 -16.72 -29.58
N ALA A 10 5.35 -16.77 -30.39
CA ALA A 10 4.04 -16.20 -30.05
C ALA A 10 3.41 -16.88 -28.83
N ILE A 11 3.48 -18.22 -28.76
CA ILE A 11 3.02 -18.98 -27.59
C ILE A 11 3.80 -18.59 -26.32
N ALA A 12 5.12 -18.44 -26.42
CA ALA A 12 5.97 -18.05 -25.31
C ALA A 12 5.63 -16.64 -24.80
N ARG A 13 5.43 -15.65 -25.69
CA ARG A 13 5.03 -14.29 -25.32
C ARG A 13 3.71 -14.26 -24.55
N LEU A 14 2.69 -14.96 -25.06
CA LEU A 14 1.39 -15.07 -24.38
C LEU A 14 1.53 -15.70 -22.98
N ALA A 15 2.33 -16.76 -22.86
CA ALA A 15 2.56 -17.43 -21.58
C ALA A 15 3.35 -16.57 -20.57
N THR A 16 4.35 -15.80 -21.02
CA THR A 16 5.11 -14.86 -20.17
C THR A 16 4.22 -13.73 -19.64
N ASN A 17 3.22 -13.31 -20.42
CA ASN A 17 2.24 -12.31 -20.01
C ASN A 17 1.14 -12.87 -19.09
N GLY A 18 1.22 -14.14 -18.69
CA GLY A 18 0.23 -14.78 -17.83
C GLY A 18 -1.07 -15.17 -18.54
N GLU A 19 -1.11 -15.10 -19.88
CA GLU A 19 -2.29 -15.47 -20.66
C GLU A 19 -2.26 -16.94 -21.10
N ASP A 20 -3.42 -17.61 -21.14
CA ASP A 20 -3.50 -18.94 -21.74
C ASP A 20 -3.40 -18.85 -23.28
N PRO A 21 -2.39 -19.46 -23.92
CA PRO A 21 -2.28 -19.46 -25.36
C PRO A 21 -3.39 -20.30 -25.97
N THR A 22 -4.28 -19.65 -26.71
CA THR A 22 -5.31 -20.30 -27.54
C THR A 22 -4.97 -20.14 -29.02
N VAL A 23 -5.49 -21.02 -29.89
CA VAL A 23 -5.24 -20.95 -31.34
C VAL A 23 -5.58 -19.57 -31.91
N ARG A 24 -6.66 -18.95 -31.42
CA ARG A 24 -7.08 -17.61 -31.83
C ARG A 24 -6.12 -16.53 -31.35
N LYS A 25 -5.71 -16.56 -30.08
CA LYS A 25 -4.75 -15.58 -29.53
C LYS A 25 -3.38 -15.67 -30.19
N VAL A 26 -2.91 -16.89 -30.46
CA VAL A 26 -1.64 -17.10 -31.19
C VAL A 26 -1.75 -16.59 -32.62
N TRP A 27 -2.91 -16.76 -33.28
CA TRP A 27 -3.15 -16.21 -34.61
C TRP A 27 -3.21 -14.68 -34.62
N ASP A 28 -3.86 -14.07 -33.62
CA ASP A 28 -3.90 -12.61 -33.45
C ASP A 28 -2.49 -12.04 -33.17
N GLU A 29 -1.71 -12.71 -32.31
CA GLU A 29 -0.31 -12.38 -31.98
C GLU A 29 0.64 -12.49 -33.20
N LEU A 30 0.35 -13.38 -34.14
CA LEU A 30 1.06 -13.53 -35.41
C LEU A 30 0.59 -12.52 -36.49
N GLY A 31 -0.24 -11.54 -36.13
CA GLY A 31 -0.76 -10.55 -37.07
C GLY A 31 -1.73 -11.15 -38.09
N LYS A 32 -2.48 -12.18 -37.70
CA LYS A 32 -3.42 -12.94 -38.55
C LYS A 32 -2.75 -13.66 -39.72
N SER A 33 -1.44 -13.90 -39.61
CA SER A 33 -0.66 -14.65 -40.59
C SER A 33 -0.60 -16.13 -40.23
N GLY A 34 -0.75 -17.01 -41.23
CA GLY A 34 -0.75 -18.47 -41.06
C GLY A 34 -2.14 -19.09 -40.92
N SER A 35 -2.19 -20.43 -40.97
CA SER A 35 -3.43 -21.21 -40.84
C SER A 35 -3.56 -21.84 -39.45
N PHE A 36 -4.79 -21.97 -38.97
CA PHE A 36 -5.09 -22.72 -37.74
C PHE A 36 -4.59 -24.17 -37.79
N SER A 37 -4.55 -24.79 -38.97
CA SER A 37 -3.99 -26.14 -39.14
C SER A 37 -2.48 -26.21 -38.87
N GLN A 38 -1.76 -25.08 -38.96
CA GLN A 38 -0.33 -24.98 -38.65
C GLN A 38 -0.09 -24.65 -37.17
N ILE A 39 -0.96 -23.84 -36.56
CA ILE A 39 -0.85 -23.42 -35.15
C ILE A 39 -1.22 -24.57 -34.21
N ASN A 40 -2.28 -25.32 -34.53
CA ASN A 40 -2.86 -26.31 -33.61
C ASN A 40 -1.88 -27.44 -33.21
N PRO A 41 -1.08 -28.02 -34.12
CA PRO A 41 -0.08 -29.04 -33.76
C PRO A 41 1.00 -28.51 -32.80
N VAL A 42 1.49 -27.29 -33.04
CA VAL A 42 2.54 -26.65 -32.22
C VAL A 42 2.01 -26.30 -30.84
N LEU A 43 0.81 -25.71 -30.77
CA LEU A 43 0.15 -25.38 -29.51
C LEU A 43 -0.13 -26.64 -28.67
N SER A 44 -0.60 -27.71 -29.30
CA SER A 44 -0.85 -28.99 -28.64
C SER A 44 0.43 -29.62 -28.10
N ALA A 45 1.52 -29.56 -28.87
CA ALA A 45 2.84 -30.03 -28.41
C ALA A 45 3.34 -29.22 -27.20
N TRP A 46 3.19 -27.89 -27.24
CA TRP A 46 3.55 -27.02 -26.12
C TRP A 46 2.70 -27.30 -24.88
N LYS A 47 1.37 -27.46 -25.01
CA LYS A 47 0.48 -27.79 -23.88
C LYS A 47 0.85 -29.11 -23.23
N ARG A 48 1.20 -30.14 -24.02
CA ARG A 48 1.70 -31.43 -23.50
C ARG A 48 3.03 -31.29 -22.77
N ALA A 49 3.98 -30.53 -23.32
CA ALA A 49 5.27 -30.28 -22.68
C ALA A 49 5.12 -29.49 -21.36
N LYS A 50 4.23 -28.50 -21.33
CA LYS A 50 3.88 -27.75 -20.11
C LYS A 50 3.25 -28.67 -19.06
N ALA A 51 2.29 -29.50 -19.46
CA ALA A 51 1.66 -30.47 -18.55
C ALA A 51 2.65 -31.50 -17.99
N ALA A 52 3.61 -31.96 -18.81
CA ALA A 52 4.67 -32.87 -18.35
C ALA A 52 5.64 -32.21 -17.36
N LYS A 53 5.94 -30.91 -17.52
CA LYS A 53 6.72 -30.13 -16.55
C LYS A 53 5.93 -29.79 -15.28
N SER A 54 4.62 -29.62 -15.39
CA SER A 54 3.70 -29.39 -14.28
C SER A 54 3.11 -30.68 -13.71
N ALA A 55 3.70 -31.86 -14.01
CA ALA A 55 3.39 -33.07 -13.27
C ALA A 55 3.51 -32.75 -11.76
N PRO A 56 2.57 -33.22 -10.92
CA PRO A 56 2.57 -32.89 -9.50
C PRO A 56 3.95 -33.21 -8.94
N GLY A 57 4.68 -32.17 -8.55
CA GLY A 57 5.99 -32.30 -7.94
C GLY A 57 5.86 -33.12 -6.66
N SER A 58 6.94 -33.80 -6.28
CA SER A 58 7.04 -34.47 -4.98
C SER A 58 6.50 -33.56 -3.88
N PRO A 59 5.76 -34.08 -2.89
CA PRO A 59 5.24 -33.26 -1.79
C PRO A 59 6.36 -32.42 -1.18
N VAL A 60 6.05 -31.15 -0.91
CA VAL A 60 6.98 -30.24 -0.24
C VAL A 60 7.32 -30.84 1.13
N PRO A 61 8.60 -31.01 1.49
CA PRO A 61 8.99 -31.53 2.79
C PRO A 61 8.38 -30.70 3.94
N ASP A 62 7.81 -31.38 4.95
CA ASP A 62 7.13 -30.74 6.09
C ASP A 62 8.01 -29.68 6.77
N VAL A 63 9.32 -29.93 6.87
CA VAL A 63 10.30 -28.99 7.45
C VAL A 63 10.27 -27.62 6.76
N LEU A 64 10.06 -27.56 5.44
CA LEU A 64 9.96 -26.29 4.72
C LEU A 64 8.64 -25.58 5.03
N THR A 65 7.55 -26.33 5.12
CA THR A 65 6.23 -25.80 5.50
C THR A 65 6.26 -25.24 6.92
N ASP A 66 6.82 -25.97 7.88
CA ASP A 66 6.95 -25.54 9.27
C ASP A 66 7.84 -24.30 9.40
N THR A 67 8.94 -24.26 8.65
CA THR A 67 9.83 -23.08 8.61
C THR A 67 9.12 -21.85 8.04
N ALA A 68 8.32 -22.02 6.99
CA ALA A 68 7.54 -20.94 6.40
C ALA A 68 6.47 -20.42 7.36
N ILE A 69 5.75 -21.31 8.04
CA ILE A 69 4.75 -20.94 9.06
C ILE A 69 5.42 -20.18 10.21
N ALA A 70 6.56 -20.68 10.71
CA ALA A 70 7.31 -20.02 11.78
C ALA A 70 7.81 -18.63 11.37
N LEU A 71 8.23 -18.44 10.13
CA LEU A 71 8.65 -17.14 9.61
C LEU A 71 7.46 -16.17 9.55
N VAL A 72 6.32 -16.60 9.01
CA VAL A 72 5.11 -15.77 8.95
C VAL A 72 4.65 -15.37 10.34
N ALA A 73 4.66 -16.29 11.31
CA ALA A 73 4.32 -16.00 12.69
C ALA A 73 5.25 -14.94 13.30
N LYS A 74 6.57 -15.03 13.05
CA LYS A 74 7.53 -14.00 13.50
C LYS A 74 7.28 -12.65 12.86
N CYS A 75 7.00 -12.60 11.56
CA CYS A 75 6.66 -11.35 10.88
C CYS A 75 5.40 -10.72 11.47
N TRP A 76 4.38 -11.54 11.75
CA TRP A 76 3.15 -11.08 12.39
C TRP A 76 3.41 -10.46 13.76
N THR A 77 4.12 -11.18 14.64
CA THR A 77 4.47 -10.66 15.97
C THR A 77 5.27 -9.36 15.91
N LEU A 78 6.20 -9.25 14.95
CA LEU A 78 6.98 -8.01 14.78
C LEU A 78 6.10 -6.85 14.31
N ALA A 79 5.21 -7.09 13.35
CA ALA A 79 4.27 -6.10 12.85
C ALA A 79 3.29 -5.65 13.95
N GLU A 80 2.78 -6.58 14.74
CA GLU A 80 1.88 -6.31 15.87
C GLU A 80 2.56 -5.46 16.95
N ARG A 81 3.80 -5.79 17.32
CA ARG A 81 4.59 -4.97 18.24
C ARG A 81 4.79 -3.56 17.70
N LYS A 82 5.24 -3.43 16.46
CA LYS A 82 5.44 -2.12 15.83
C LYS A 82 4.16 -1.30 15.78
N ALA A 83 3.04 -1.91 15.42
CA ALA A 83 1.75 -1.22 15.38
C ALA A 83 1.30 -0.77 16.78
N THR A 84 1.59 -1.56 17.81
CA THR A 84 1.30 -1.20 19.20
C THR A 84 2.17 -0.04 19.66
N ASP A 85 3.47 -0.07 19.38
CA ASP A 85 4.41 1.00 19.73
C ASP A 85 4.03 2.31 19.02
N ASP A 86 3.79 2.26 17.70
CA ASP A 86 3.37 3.42 16.91
C ASP A 86 2.06 4.03 17.46
N ALA A 87 1.10 3.19 17.89
CA ALA A 87 -0.15 3.66 18.49
C ALA A 87 0.04 4.28 19.88
N GLN A 88 0.97 3.76 20.69
CA GLN A 88 1.30 4.34 21.99
C GLN A 88 2.02 5.68 21.85
N ASP A 89 2.97 5.77 20.92
CA ASP A 89 3.70 7.01 20.65
C ASP A 89 2.77 8.09 20.09
N ALA A 90 1.85 7.74 19.20
CA ALA A 90 0.84 8.67 18.70
C ALA A 90 -0.07 9.21 19.84
N ARG A 91 -0.48 8.34 20.77
CA ARG A 91 -1.26 8.75 21.95
C ARG A 91 -0.47 9.70 22.83
N ARG A 92 0.76 9.37 23.19
CA ARG A 92 1.64 10.23 24.00
C ARG A 92 1.88 11.58 23.34
N GLY A 93 2.09 11.61 22.03
CA GLY A 93 2.26 12.84 21.27
C GLY A 93 0.99 13.70 21.26
N ALA A 94 -0.18 13.08 21.14
CA ALA A 94 -1.46 13.79 21.23
C ALA A 94 -1.71 14.35 22.63
N ASP A 95 -1.48 13.54 23.68
CA ASP A 95 -1.63 13.95 25.07
C ASP A 95 -0.71 15.15 25.39
N HIS A 96 0.56 15.07 24.99
CA HIS A 96 1.50 16.17 25.17
C HIS A 96 1.07 17.44 24.42
N ARG A 97 0.54 17.30 23.20
CA ARG A 97 0.06 18.46 22.43
C ARG A 97 -1.18 19.09 23.06
N ILE A 98 -2.04 18.30 23.69
CA ILE A 98 -3.19 18.81 24.46
C ILE A 98 -2.67 19.62 25.65
N GLU A 99 -1.73 19.10 26.42
CA GLU A 99 -1.13 19.81 27.56
C GLU A 99 -0.49 21.15 27.13
N GLU A 100 0.26 21.16 26.03
CA GLU A 100 0.84 22.39 25.47
C GLU A 100 -0.23 23.42 25.10
N LEU A 101 -1.31 22.99 24.46
CA LEU A 101 -2.41 23.87 24.05
C LEU A 101 -3.21 24.37 25.24
N GLU A 102 -3.44 23.54 26.26
CA GLU A 102 -4.09 23.95 27.50
C GLU A 102 -3.27 25.00 28.24
N GLN A 103 -1.94 24.84 28.26
CA GLN A 103 -1.05 25.85 28.82
C GLN A 103 -1.11 27.16 28.02
N GLU A 104 -1.03 27.10 26.68
CA GLU A 104 -1.11 28.27 25.81
C GLU A 104 -2.44 29.01 25.99
N VAL A 105 -3.56 28.28 26.10
CA VAL A 105 -4.88 28.86 26.39
C VAL A 105 -4.86 29.58 27.74
N SER A 106 -4.33 28.96 28.79
CA SER A 106 -4.27 29.58 30.12
C SER A 106 -3.41 30.86 30.13
N GLU A 107 -2.30 30.89 29.39
CA GLU A 107 -1.42 32.06 29.28
C GLU A 107 -2.10 33.20 28.50
N LEU A 108 -2.82 32.87 27.43
CA LEU A 108 -3.59 33.83 26.64
C LEU A 108 -4.78 34.39 27.41
N GLU A 109 -5.49 33.56 28.19
CA GLU A 109 -6.58 34.00 29.06
C GLU A 109 -6.08 34.98 30.12
N GLY A 110 -4.94 34.69 30.77
CA GLY A 110 -4.32 35.61 31.72
C GLY A 110 -3.91 36.94 31.08
N SER A 111 -3.30 36.88 29.88
CA SER A 111 -2.93 38.09 29.12
C SER A 111 -4.15 38.94 28.72
N LEU A 112 -5.27 38.28 28.40
CA LEU A 112 -6.52 38.96 28.08
C LEU A 112 -7.10 39.67 29.30
N GLU A 113 -7.14 38.99 30.46
CA GLU A 113 -7.63 39.58 31.71
C GLU A 113 -6.80 40.80 32.12
N GLU A 114 -5.48 40.73 31.99
CA GLU A 114 -4.58 41.87 32.24
C GLU A 114 -4.86 43.05 31.29
N ALA A 115 -5.05 42.77 30.01
CA ALA A 115 -5.35 43.80 29.01
C ALA A 115 -6.72 44.46 29.27
N GLU A 116 -7.74 43.66 29.62
CA GLU A 116 -9.07 44.16 29.97
C GLU A 116 -9.02 45.05 31.23
N PHE A 117 -8.27 44.62 32.25
CA PHE A 117 -8.05 45.42 33.46
C PHE A 117 -7.38 46.77 33.15
N MET A 118 -6.35 46.78 32.31
CA MET A 118 -5.66 48.01 31.91
C MET A 118 -6.56 48.96 31.14
N VAL A 119 -7.36 48.44 30.20
CA VAL A 119 -8.34 49.24 29.46
C VAL A 119 -9.37 49.87 30.39
N GLU A 120 -9.88 49.11 31.36
CA GLU A 120 -10.89 49.64 32.28
C GLU A 120 -10.31 50.71 33.23
N LYS A 121 -9.07 50.51 33.68
CA LYS A 121 -8.33 51.51 34.46
C LYS A 121 -8.17 52.82 33.68
N GLU A 122 -7.71 52.77 32.43
CA GLU A 122 -7.54 53.97 31.60
C GLU A 122 -8.86 54.69 31.34
N LYS A 123 -9.97 53.96 31.13
CA LYS A 123 -11.30 54.56 31.01
C LYS A 123 -11.70 55.32 32.27
N HIS A 124 -11.48 54.73 33.46
CA HIS A 124 -11.77 55.38 34.72
C HIS A 124 -10.94 56.65 34.94
N GLU A 125 -9.63 56.59 34.65
CA GLU A 125 -8.74 57.75 34.74
C GLU A 125 -9.18 58.88 33.79
N ASN A 126 -9.49 58.54 32.53
CA ASN A 126 -9.98 59.52 31.55
C ASN A 126 -11.33 60.13 31.95
N ALA A 127 -12.26 59.34 32.49
CA ALA A 127 -13.55 59.84 32.97
C ALA A 127 -13.39 60.85 34.13
N GLY A 128 -12.44 60.60 35.03
CA GLY A 128 -12.11 61.54 36.11
C GLY A 128 -11.52 62.86 35.61
N LEU A 129 -10.65 62.81 34.60
CA LEU A 129 -10.07 64.01 33.98
C LEU A 129 -11.14 64.87 33.30
N VAL A 130 -12.10 64.26 32.60
CA VAL A 130 -13.20 64.97 31.92
C VAL A 130 -14.12 65.70 32.92
N GLN A 131 -14.34 65.15 34.13
CA GLN A 131 -15.20 65.81 35.14
C GLN A 131 -14.52 67.00 35.85
N THR A 132 -13.21 67.17 35.71
CA THR A 132 -12.43 68.20 36.43
C THR A 132 -12.21 69.47 35.59
N ILE A 133 -12.61 69.47 34.31
CA ILE A 133 -12.51 70.58 33.35
C ILE A 133 -13.87 71.26 33.21
#